data_AF-A0A2D4GX31-F1
#
_entry.id   AF-A0A2D4GX31-F1
#
_cell.length_a   1.000
_cell.length_b   1.000
_cell.length_c   1.000
_cell.angle_alpha   90.00
_cell.angle_beta   90.00
_cell.angle_gamma   90.00
#
_symmetry.space_group_name_H-M   'P 1'
#
loop_
_entity.id
_entity.type
_entity.pdbx_description
1 polymer ?
#
loop_
_entity_poly.entity_id
_entity_poly.type
_entity_poly.pdbx_seq_one_letter_code
_entity_poly.pdbx_strand_id
1 'polypeptide(L)'
;SNTCDLPEYCNGTYYDCPEDVYVMDGYPCNNMKDYCYNGICESYDSQCESLFGKGAKRGPNICFERANSKGDRFGNCGMNGPNFVKCSQANSLCGKIHCTSFKEENLPSQLYFQNLDGIKCVTTEFDLGSDIPDPALVHKGSSCAEGKACVDYQCINASLLGYNCDIKKKCNGRAVCNNKGNCHCDPGWAPPFCDVSGYGGSIDSGPTHIDTSLRDGLLIFFLLVLPILILLVIAFVKRKEIKRRLFRERRRHHRAE
;
A
#
# COMPACT_ATOMS: atom_id res chain seq x y z
N SER A 1 1.67 5.84 -7.56
CA SER A 1 1.24 5.47 -6.20
C SER A 1 0.52 4.14 -6.32
N ASN A 2 0.99 3.12 -5.62
CA ASN A 2 0.45 1.76 -5.71
C ASN A 2 -0.84 1.71 -4.87
N THR A 3 -1.99 1.60 -5.53
CA THR A 3 -3.31 1.62 -4.87
C THR A 3 -3.61 0.38 -4.03
N CYS A 4 -2.78 -0.65 -4.14
CA CYS A 4 -2.95 -1.92 -3.43
C CYS A 4 -2.12 -2.01 -2.15
N ASP A 5 -1.26 -1.03 -1.90
CA ASP A 5 -0.45 -0.94 -0.70
C ASP A 5 -1.20 -0.11 0.36
N LEU A 6 -1.11 -0.50 1.64
CA LEU A 6 -1.78 0.22 2.74
C LEU A 6 -0.72 0.83 3.66
N PRO A 7 -0.99 1.99 4.27
CA PRO A 7 -0.06 2.58 5.22
C PRO A 7 -0.14 1.90 6.60
N GLU A 8 1.03 1.75 7.22
CA GLU A 8 1.17 1.37 8.63
C GLU A 8 1.40 2.59 9.54
N TYR A 9 0.87 2.49 10.76
CA TYR A 9 0.91 3.54 11.76
C TYR A 9 1.47 3.01 13.07
N CYS A 10 2.52 3.66 13.56
CA CYS A 10 3.12 3.31 14.84
C CYS A 10 2.16 3.60 15.99
N ASN A 11 1.86 2.59 16.80
CA ASN A 11 0.99 2.72 17.98
C ASN A 11 1.72 3.23 19.24
N GLY A 12 3.01 3.58 19.12
CA GLY A 12 3.83 4.09 20.23
C GLY A 12 4.06 3.10 21.39
N THR A 13 3.67 1.84 21.23
CA THR A 13 3.81 0.78 22.25
C THR A 13 5.06 -0.06 22.03
N TYR A 14 5.40 -0.30 20.76
CA TYR A 14 6.60 -1.02 20.33
C TYR A 14 7.47 -0.13 19.44
N TYR A 15 8.76 -0.44 19.37
CA TYR A 15 9.71 0.30 18.52
C TYR A 15 9.67 -0.19 17.06
N ASP A 16 9.23 -1.43 16.84
CA ASP A 16 9.04 -2.00 15.51
C ASP A 16 7.75 -1.47 14.86
N CYS A 17 7.82 -1.25 13.55
CA CYS A 17 6.64 -0.96 12.73
C CYS A 17 5.67 -2.16 12.78
N PRO A 18 4.34 -1.95 12.74
CA PRO A 18 3.40 -3.05 12.52
C PRO A 18 3.77 -3.88 11.30
N GLU A 19 3.33 -5.14 11.29
CA GLU A 19 3.47 -5.99 10.11
C GLU A 19 2.83 -5.30 8.89
N ASP A 20 3.54 -5.37 7.77
CA ASP A 20 3.08 -4.88 6.47
C ASP A 20 1.77 -5.58 6.06
N VAL A 21 0.75 -4.76 5.78
CA VAL A 21 -0.54 -5.24 5.30
C VAL A 21 -0.91 -4.51 4.02
N TYR A 22 -1.56 -5.23 3.13
CA TYR A 22 -1.91 -4.69 1.82
C TYR A 22 -3.37 -4.98 1.49
N VAL A 23 -3.91 -4.30 0.49
CA VAL A 23 -5.26 -4.54 0.00
C VAL A 23 -5.39 -5.99 -0.46
N MET A 24 -6.44 -6.66 0.01
CA MET A 24 -6.69 -8.08 -0.26
C MET A 24 -6.60 -8.43 -1.75
N ASP A 25 -5.95 -9.55 -2.04
CA ASP A 25 -5.79 -10.07 -3.40
C ASP A 25 -7.13 -10.21 -4.11
N GLY A 26 -7.15 -9.84 -5.39
CA GLY A 26 -8.36 -9.82 -6.22
C GLY A 26 -9.19 -8.53 -6.11
N TYR A 27 -8.81 -7.57 -5.27
CA TYR A 27 -9.42 -6.24 -5.28
C TYR A 27 -9.11 -5.53 -6.62
N PRO A 28 -10.11 -4.98 -7.32
CA PRO A 28 -9.89 -4.33 -8.62
C PRO A 28 -9.11 -3.02 -8.47
N CYS A 29 -8.12 -2.82 -9.34
CA CYS A 29 -7.27 -1.64 -9.38
C CYS A 29 -7.11 -1.15 -10.83
N ASN A 30 -6.36 -0.05 -11.04
CA ASN A 30 -6.17 0.57 -12.36
C ASN A 30 -7.48 0.81 -13.13
N ASN A 31 -8.47 1.44 -12.48
CA ASN A 31 -9.82 1.65 -13.05
C ASN A 31 -10.53 0.34 -13.44
N MET A 32 -10.45 -0.68 -12.59
CA MET A 32 -11.02 -2.03 -12.79
C MET A 32 -10.42 -2.80 -13.97
N LYS A 33 -9.22 -2.42 -14.41
CA LYS A 33 -8.52 -3.10 -15.50
C LYS A 33 -7.58 -4.19 -15.02
N ASP A 34 -7.11 -4.12 -13.78
CA ASP A 34 -6.18 -5.09 -13.18
C ASP A 34 -6.63 -5.41 -11.74
N TYR A 35 -5.92 -6.32 -11.08
CA TYR A 35 -6.26 -6.76 -9.72
C TYR A 35 -5.05 -6.68 -8.80
N CYS A 36 -5.29 -6.26 -7.56
CA CYS A 36 -4.30 -6.31 -6.50
C CYS A 36 -3.84 -7.76 -6.29
N TYR A 37 -2.53 -7.96 -6.20
CA TYR A 37 -1.94 -9.24 -5.82
C TYR A 37 -0.66 -8.98 -5.02
N ASN A 38 -0.57 -9.52 -3.80
CA ASN A 38 0.53 -9.26 -2.85
C ASN A 38 0.84 -7.76 -2.71
N GLY A 39 -0.21 -6.94 -2.63
CA GLY A 39 -0.10 -5.49 -2.46
C GLY A 39 0.36 -4.70 -3.67
N ILE A 40 0.47 -5.31 -4.85
CA ILE A 40 0.88 -4.63 -6.09
C ILE A 40 -0.28 -4.60 -7.09
N CYS A 41 -0.54 -3.43 -7.67
CA CYS A 41 -1.36 -3.28 -8.87
C CYS A 41 -0.46 -3.23 -10.12
N GLU A 42 -0.22 -4.38 -10.76
CA GLU A 42 0.60 -4.42 -11.97
C GLU A 42 -0.26 -4.53 -13.23
N SER A 43 0.12 -3.77 -14.26
CA SER A 43 -0.44 -3.86 -15.61
C SER A 43 0.64 -4.29 -16.60
N TYR A 44 0.24 -4.83 -17.76
CA TYR A 44 1.19 -5.13 -18.83
C TYR A 44 1.99 -3.90 -19.29
N ASP A 45 1.33 -2.74 -19.37
CA ASP A 45 1.99 -1.51 -19.82
C ASP A 45 3.05 -1.05 -18.81
N SER A 46 2.72 -1.05 -17.51
CA SER A 46 3.69 -0.70 -16.46
C SER A 46 4.87 -1.66 -16.41
N GLN A 47 4.62 -2.97 -16.54
CA GLN A 47 5.69 -3.96 -16.59
C GLN A 47 6.57 -3.79 -17.85
N CYS A 48 5.96 -3.51 -19.01
CA CYS A 48 6.69 -3.20 -20.24
C CYS A 48 7.56 -1.95 -20.09
N GLU A 49 7.05 -0.87 -19.48
CA GLU A 49 7.83 0.34 -19.24
C GLU A 49 8.99 0.10 -18.26
N SER A 50 8.80 -0.75 -17.25
CA SER A 50 9.85 -1.13 -16.31
C SER A 50 10.98 -1.93 -16.97
N LEU A 51 10.65 -2.78 -17.95
CA LEU A 51 11.62 -3.67 -18.61
C LEU A 51 12.32 -3.02 -19.81
N PHE A 52 11.59 -2.23 -20.60
CA PHE A 52 12.05 -1.72 -21.89
C PHE A 52 12.08 -0.18 -21.96
N GLY A 53 11.82 0.49 -20.85
CA GLY A 53 11.85 1.94 -20.71
C GLY A 53 10.53 2.63 -21.06
N LYS A 54 10.48 3.92 -20.71
CA LYS A 54 9.29 4.75 -20.84
C LYS A 54 8.72 4.76 -22.26
N GLY A 55 7.42 4.54 -22.38
CA GLY A 55 6.70 4.49 -23.66
C GLY A 55 6.54 3.08 -24.24
N ALA A 56 7.22 2.07 -23.70
CA ALA A 56 6.95 0.69 -24.02
C ALA A 56 5.51 0.30 -23.60
N LYS A 57 4.86 -0.54 -24.40
CA LYS A 57 3.46 -0.93 -24.19
C LYS A 57 3.26 -2.42 -24.35
N ARG A 58 2.20 -2.94 -23.76
CA ARG A 58 1.67 -4.29 -24.00
C ARG A 58 1.61 -4.57 -25.50
N GLY A 59 2.19 -5.69 -25.92
CA GLY A 59 2.04 -6.16 -27.29
C GLY A 59 0.61 -6.65 -27.58
N PRO A 60 0.18 -6.64 -28.84
CA PRO A 60 -1.07 -7.30 -29.22
C PRO A 60 -1.06 -8.79 -28.85
N ASN A 61 -2.23 -9.39 -28.62
CA ASN A 61 -2.34 -10.78 -28.16
C ASN A 61 -1.56 -11.77 -29.04
N ILE A 62 -1.46 -11.52 -30.35
CA ILE A 62 -0.69 -12.36 -31.28
C ILE A 62 0.80 -12.49 -30.88
N CYS A 63 1.41 -11.45 -30.29
CA CYS A 63 2.78 -11.51 -29.78
C CYS A 63 2.94 -12.61 -28.72
N PHE A 64 1.99 -12.66 -27.78
CA PHE A 64 1.96 -13.62 -26.70
C PHE A 64 1.59 -15.01 -27.21
N GLU A 65 0.47 -15.13 -27.93
CA GLU A 65 -0.06 -16.41 -28.42
C GLU A 65 0.96 -17.18 -29.25
N ARG A 66 1.67 -16.51 -30.16
CA ARG A 66 2.68 -17.14 -31.02
C ARG A 66 3.95 -17.48 -30.26
N ALA A 67 4.45 -16.58 -29.42
CA ALA A 67 5.70 -16.81 -28.71
C ALA A 67 5.53 -17.83 -27.58
N ASN A 68 4.54 -17.63 -26.71
CA ASN A 68 4.32 -18.46 -25.53
C ASN A 68 3.86 -19.90 -25.85
N SER A 69 3.35 -20.15 -27.05
CA SER A 69 3.09 -21.52 -27.55
C SER A 69 4.36 -22.33 -27.85
N LYS A 70 5.52 -21.69 -28.01
CA LYS A 70 6.78 -22.36 -28.36
C LYS A 70 7.33 -23.17 -27.21
N GLY A 71 7.20 -22.69 -25.97
CA GLY A 71 7.76 -23.32 -24.78
C GLY A 71 9.28 -23.30 -24.83
N ASP A 72 9.85 -22.13 -25.08
CA ASP A 72 11.29 -21.87 -25.06
C ASP A 72 11.63 -20.72 -24.12
N ARG A 73 12.90 -20.36 -24.01
CA ARG A 73 13.41 -19.30 -23.13
C ARG A 73 12.76 -17.92 -23.35
N PHE A 74 12.23 -17.66 -24.55
CA PHE A 74 11.61 -16.38 -24.93
C PHE A 74 10.08 -16.46 -25.00
N GLY A 75 9.49 -17.61 -24.77
CA GLY A 75 8.04 -17.77 -24.75
C GLY A 75 7.61 -19.06 -24.09
N ASN A 76 7.09 -18.96 -22.86
CA ASN A 76 6.70 -20.10 -22.02
C ASN A 76 5.72 -19.70 -20.91
N CYS A 77 5.12 -20.70 -20.27
CA CYS A 77 4.29 -20.58 -19.05
C CYS A 77 5.06 -21.14 -17.85
N GLY A 78 6.26 -20.61 -17.61
CA GLY A 78 7.15 -21.06 -16.55
C GLY A 78 7.92 -22.33 -16.92
N MET A 79 8.51 -22.94 -15.89
CA MET A 79 9.37 -24.12 -16.01
C MET A 79 8.82 -25.28 -15.20
N ASN A 80 9.01 -26.50 -15.72
CA ASN A 80 8.80 -27.74 -15.00
C ASN A 80 10.12 -28.50 -14.95
N GLY A 81 10.82 -28.39 -13.82
CA GLY A 81 12.22 -28.80 -13.71
C GLY A 81 13.09 -27.99 -14.69
N PRO A 82 13.91 -28.62 -15.55
CA PRO A 82 14.77 -27.91 -16.50
C PRO A 82 14.06 -27.46 -17.78
N ASN A 83 12.80 -27.85 -17.98
CA ASN A 83 12.10 -27.66 -19.26
C ASN A 83 11.11 -26.50 -19.19
N PHE A 84 11.12 -25.66 -20.21
CA PHE A 84 10.10 -24.64 -20.41
C PHE A 84 8.75 -25.26 -20.78
N VAL A 85 7.69 -24.75 -20.18
CA VAL A 85 6.33 -25.23 -20.41
C VAL A 85 5.68 -24.42 -21.52
N LYS A 86 5.11 -25.10 -22.52
CA LYS A 86 4.29 -24.45 -23.56
C LYS A 86 3.00 -23.93 -22.95
N CYS A 87 2.64 -22.68 -23.24
CA CYS A 87 1.34 -22.17 -22.85
C CYS A 87 0.23 -22.78 -23.72
N SER A 88 -0.93 -23.04 -23.09
CA SER A 88 -2.17 -23.21 -23.83
C SER A 88 -2.61 -21.87 -24.43
N GLN A 89 -3.51 -21.90 -25.42
CA GLN A 89 -4.07 -20.66 -25.99
C GLN A 89 -4.69 -19.76 -24.91
N ALA A 90 -5.45 -20.34 -23.98
CA ALA A 90 -6.11 -19.61 -22.90
C ALA A 90 -5.14 -18.96 -21.90
N ASN A 91 -3.95 -19.54 -21.72
CA ASN A 91 -2.95 -19.07 -20.75
C ASN A 91 -1.81 -18.26 -21.41
N SER A 92 -1.84 -18.12 -22.73
CA SER A 92 -0.77 -17.45 -23.49
C SER A 92 -0.48 -16.02 -23.02
N LEU A 93 -1.47 -15.32 -22.48
CA LEU A 93 -1.30 -13.96 -21.94
C LEU A 93 -0.68 -13.91 -20.53
N CYS A 94 -0.49 -15.05 -19.87
CA CYS A 94 0.09 -15.16 -18.52
C CYS A 94 1.48 -15.81 -18.50
N GLY A 95 2.08 -16.03 -19.67
CA GLY A 95 3.44 -16.54 -19.82
C GLY A 95 4.50 -15.44 -19.77
N LYS A 96 5.47 -15.50 -20.68
CA LYS A 96 6.44 -14.41 -20.89
C LYS A 96 5.74 -13.16 -21.41
N ILE A 97 6.16 -12.00 -20.92
CA ILE A 97 5.62 -10.71 -21.36
C ILE A 97 6.21 -10.33 -22.72
N HIS A 98 5.35 -9.82 -23.60
CA HIS A 98 5.75 -9.28 -24.89
C HIS A 98 5.27 -7.84 -25.04
N CYS A 99 6.19 -6.97 -25.45
CA CYS A 99 5.98 -5.53 -25.51
C CYS A 99 6.21 -5.00 -26.93
N THR A 100 5.76 -3.77 -27.15
CA THR A 100 5.92 -2.98 -28.38
C THR A 100 6.31 -1.54 -28.01
N SER A 101 6.52 -0.68 -29.01
CA SER A 101 6.77 0.76 -28.80
C SER A 101 7.96 1.10 -27.90
N PHE A 102 8.99 0.25 -27.91
CA PHE A 102 10.24 0.46 -27.14
C PHE A 102 11.25 1.29 -27.93
N LYS A 103 12.20 1.91 -27.22
CA LYS A 103 13.39 2.52 -27.82
C LYS A 103 14.54 1.52 -27.73
N GLU A 104 15.37 1.43 -28.76
CA GLU A 104 16.53 0.52 -28.78
C GLU A 104 17.70 0.98 -27.88
N GLU A 105 17.50 2.05 -27.12
CA GLU A 105 18.45 2.63 -26.18
C GLU A 105 18.17 2.13 -24.75
N ASN A 106 19.21 1.72 -24.01
CA ASN A 106 19.14 1.21 -22.63
C ASN A 106 18.36 -0.11 -22.44
N LEU A 107 18.34 -0.97 -23.45
CA LEU A 107 17.68 -2.27 -23.34
C LEU A 107 18.58 -3.32 -22.65
N PRO A 108 17.99 -4.32 -21.96
CA PRO A 108 18.71 -5.47 -21.41
C PRO A 108 19.62 -6.16 -22.44
N SER A 109 20.69 -6.82 -21.97
CA SER A 109 21.71 -7.44 -22.82
C SER A 109 21.20 -8.62 -23.67
N GLN A 110 20.05 -9.20 -23.35
CA GLN A 110 19.46 -10.34 -24.08
C GLN A 110 18.02 -10.06 -24.50
N LEU A 111 17.85 -9.60 -25.74
CA LEU A 111 16.55 -9.29 -26.32
C LEU A 111 16.17 -10.30 -27.39
N TYR A 112 14.90 -10.65 -27.44
CA TYR A 112 14.33 -11.43 -28.52
C TYR A 112 13.27 -10.61 -29.24
N PHE A 113 13.45 -10.46 -30.55
CA PHE A 113 12.52 -9.75 -31.42
C PHE A 113 11.77 -10.74 -32.29
N GLN A 114 10.47 -10.54 -32.42
CA GLN A 114 9.63 -11.27 -33.35
C GLN A 114 8.78 -10.31 -34.17
N ASN A 115 8.83 -10.45 -35.49
CA ASN A 115 7.94 -9.71 -36.39
C ASN A 115 6.75 -10.60 -36.73
N LEU A 116 5.54 -10.14 -36.38
CA LEU A 116 4.28 -10.84 -36.61
C LEU A 116 3.33 -9.88 -37.32
N ASP A 117 3.01 -10.15 -38.59
CA ASP A 117 2.09 -9.33 -39.40
C ASP A 117 2.43 -7.82 -39.37
N GLY A 118 3.72 -7.50 -39.43
CA GLY A 118 4.23 -6.11 -39.38
C GLY A 118 4.35 -5.52 -37.97
N ILE A 119 4.00 -6.26 -36.92
CA ILE A 119 4.15 -5.87 -35.52
C ILE A 119 5.49 -6.40 -34.99
N LYS A 120 6.37 -5.50 -34.55
CA LYS A 120 7.64 -5.85 -33.89
C LYS A 120 7.42 -6.04 -32.39
N CYS A 121 7.32 -7.29 -31.96
CA CYS A 121 7.22 -7.69 -30.56
C CYS A 121 8.64 -7.86 -29.98
N VAL A 122 8.86 -7.43 -28.74
CA VAL A 122 10.09 -7.68 -27.98
C VAL A 122 9.79 -8.41 -26.67
N THR A 123 10.71 -9.27 -26.27
CA THR A 123 10.80 -9.82 -24.91
C THR A 123 12.27 -9.95 -24.52
N THR A 124 12.52 -10.33 -23.28
CA THR A 124 13.86 -10.56 -22.73
C THR A 124 13.81 -11.74 -21.77
N GLU A 125 14.96 -12.25 -21.37
CA GLU A 125 15.10 -13.28 -20.36
C GLU A 125 16.15 -12.83 -19.35
N PHE A 126 15.84 -13.00 -18.08
CA PHE A 126 16.79 -12.82 -17.00
C PHE A 126 17.02 -14.17 -16.31
N ASP A 127 18.21 -14.73 -16.47
CA ASP A 127 18.68 -15.86 -15.67
C ASP A 127 19.27 -15.30 -14.37
N LEU A 128 18.41 -15.14 -13.36
CA LEU A 128 18.76 -14.59 -12.04
C LEU A 128 19.01 -15.69 -10.99
N GLY A 129 19.06 -16.96 -11.39
CA GLY A 129 19.09 -18.10 -10.47
C GLY A 129 17.71 -18.70 -10.21
N SER A 130 17.68 -19.86 -9.55
CA SER A 130 16.46 -20.64 -9.33
C SER A 130 15.51 -20.07 -8.27
N ASP A 131 16.01 -19.17 -7.42
CA ASP A 131 15.30 -18.54 -6.31
C ASP A 131 14.59 -17.23 -6.70
N ILE A 132 14.94 -16.65 -7.85
CA ILE A 132 14.39 -15.39 -8.34
C ILE A 132 13.60 -15.65 -9.62
N PRO A 133 12.27 -15.44 -9.63
CA PRO A 133 11.47 -15.54 -10.84
C PRO A 133 11.94 -14.53 -11.90
N ASP A 134 11.95 -14.96 -13.16
CA ASP A 134 12.26 -14.09 -14.28
C ASP A 134 11.29 -12.88 -14.32
N PRO A 135 11.79 -11.62 -14.17
CA PRO A 135 10.95 -10.41 -14.19
C PRO A 135 10.21 -10.17 -15.51
N ALA A 136 10.56 -10.88 -16.58
CA ALA A 136 9.86 -10.87 -17.86
C ALA A 136 8.79 -11.98 -17.98
N LEU A 137 8.35 -12.57 -16.88
CA LEU A 137 7.09 -13.32 -16.77
C LEU A 137 5.98 -12.36 -16.34
N VAL A 138 4.79 -12.50 -16.92
CA VAL A 138 3.64 -11.63 -16.59
C VAL A 138 3.35 -11.71 -15.09
N HIS A 139 3.35 -10.57 -14.42
CA HIS A 139 3.13 -10.51 -12.98
C HIS A 139 1.72 -10.97 -12.59
N LYS A 140 1.63 -11.59 -11.42
CA LYS A 140 0.35 -12.05 -10.86
C LYS A 140 -0.58 -10.86 -10.64
N GLY A 141 -1.89 -11.07 -10.81
CA GLY A 141 -2.91 -10.01 -10.72
C GLY A 141 -3.15 -9.23 -12.03
N SER A 142 -2.22 -9.27 -12.98
CA SER A 142 -2.38 -8.64 -14.31
C SER A 142 -3.59 -9.21 -15.07
N SER A 143 -4.37 -8.36 -15.72
CA SER A 143 -5.61 -8.78 -16.38
C SER A 143 -5.41 -9.39 -17.77
N CYS A 144 -5.58 -10.71 -17.86
CA CYS A 144 -5.49 -11.44 -19.11
C CYS A 144 -6.78 -11.40 -19.94
N ALA A 145 -7.94 -11.19 -19.30
CA ALA A 145 -9.23 -11.02 -19.97
C ALA A 145 -10.22 -10.34 -19.01
N GLU A 146 -11.39 -9.93 -19.52
CA GLU A 146 -12.44 -9.35 -18.69
C GLU A 146 -12.83 -10.30 -17.54
N GLY A 147 -12.74 -9.82 -16.30
CA GLY A 147 -13.04 -10.61 -15.11
C GLY A 147 -11.98 -11.67 -14.76
N LYS A 148 -10.80 -11.65 -15.39
CA LYS A 148 -9.74 -12.65 -15.22
C LYS A 148 -8.39 -12.04 -14.93
N ALA A 149 -7.55 -12.78 -14.22
CA ALA A 149 -6.20 -12.37 -13.85
C ALA A 149 -5.19 -13.52 -14.04
N CYS A 150 -3.93 -13.15 -14.21
CA CYS A 150 -2.83 -14.09 -14.24
C CYS A 150 -2.44 -14.53 -12.83
N VAL A 151 -2.43 -15.84 -12.58
CA VAL A 151 -1.87 -16.45 -11.37
C VAL A 151 -1.19 -17.75 -11.77
N ASP A 152 0.05 -17.93 -11.34
CA ASP A 152 0.86 -19.14 -11.63
C ASP A 152 0.82 -19.56 -13.10
N TYR A 153 1.02 -18.58 -13.99
CA TYR A 153 1.03 -18.71 -15.45
C TYR A 153 -0.31 -19.12 -16.08
N GLN A 154 -1.42 -19.00 -15.35
CA GLN A 154 -2.76 -19.32 -15.83
C GLN A 154 -3.68 -18.10 -15.83
N CYS A 155 -4.54 -18.01 -16.83
CA CYS A 155 -5.56 -16.96 -16.92
C CYS A 155 -6.87 -17.46 -16.25
N ILE A 156 -7.02 -17.14 -14.98
CA ILE A 156 -8.13 -17.64 -14.14
C ILE A 156 -9.14 -16.54 -13.82
N ASN A 157 -10.34 -16.91 -13.38
CA ASN A 157 -11.34 -15.93 -12.93
C ASN A 157 -10.80 -15.15 -11.73
N ALA A 158 -10.94 -13.82 -11.76
CA ALA A 158 -10.46 -12.92 -10.70
C ALA A 158 -11.11 -13.20 -9.34
N SER A 159 -12.33 -13.77 -9.34
CA SER A 159 -13.02 -14.21 -8.11
C SER A 159 -12.30 -15.33 -7.36
N LEU A 160 -11.36 -16.03 -8.01
CA LEU A 160 -10.57 -17.11 -7.40
C LEU A 160 -9.29 -16.61 -6.72
N LEU A 161 -8.96 -15.31 -6.79
CA LEU A 161 -7.76 -14.74 -6.19
C LEU A 161 -7.84 -14.61 -4.65
N GLY A 162 -8.98 -14.98 -4.05
CA GLY A 162 -9.14 -14.97 -2.59
C GLY A 162 -9.84 -13.72 -2.05
N TYR A 163 -10.32 -12.81 -2.91
CA TYR A 163 -11.11 -11.67 -2.47
C TYR A 163 -12.41 -12.13 -1.80
N ASN A 164 -12.48 -11.98 -0.48
CA ASN A 164 -13.62 -12.37 0.32
C ASN A 164 -13.96 -11.27 1.34
N CYS A 165 -14.36 -10.10 0.84
CA CYS A 165 -14.80 -9.02 1.70
C CYS A 165 -15.99 -8.24 1.14
N ASP A 166 -17.13 -8.34 1.82
CA ASP A 166 -18.27 -7.47 1.59
C ASP A 166 -18.07 -6.16 2.36
N ILE A 167 -17.49 -5.16 1.67
CA ILE A 167 -17.17 -3.85 2.26
C ILE A 167 -18.43 -3.15 2.80
N LYS A 168 -19.58 -3.28 2.13
CA LYS A 168 -20.82 -2.62 2.55
C LYS A 168 -21.31 -3.18 3.88
N LYS A 169 -21.27 -4.49 4.04
CA LYS A 169 -21.75 -5.17 5.23
C LYS A 169 -20.74 -5.17 6.37
N LYS A 170 -19.45 -5.37 6.06
CA LYS A 170 -18.39 -5.54 7.06
C LYS A 170 -17.76 -4.23 7.50
N CYS A 171 -17.54 -3.31 6.57
CA CYS A 171 -16.77 -2.08 6.77
C CYS A 171 -17.61 -0.81 6.52
N ASN A 172 -18.94 -0.93 6.55
CA ASN A 172 -19.89 0.17 6.35
C ASN A 172 -19.70 0.97 5.04
N GLY A 173 -19.05 0.39 4.03
CA GLY A 173 -18.79 1.06 2.76
C GLY A 173 -17.70 2.15 2.81
N ARG A 174 -16.88 2.19 3.87
CA ARG A 174 -15.95 3.30 4.18
C ARG A 174 -14.53 2.80 4.44
N ALA A 175 -14.12 1.80 3.66
CA ALA A 175 -12.86 1.10 3.85
C ALA A 175 -12.50 0.26 2.63
N VAL A 176 -11.29 -0.26 2.65
CA VAL A 176 -10.88 -1.48 1.92
C VAL A 176 -10.55 -2.58 2.92
N CYS A 177 -10.55 -3.84 2.48
CA CYS A 177 -10.14 -4.95 3.33
C CYS A 177 -8.68 -5.31 3.05
N ASN A 178 -7.89 -5.47 4.10
CA ASN A 178 -6.50 -5.89 3.97
C ASN A 178 -6.40 -7.42 3.74
N ASN A 179 -5.19 -7.90 3.49
CA ASN A 179 -4.85 -9.31 3.27
C ASN A 179 -5.16 -10.23 4.46
N LYS A 180 -5.31 -9.69 5.68
CA LYS A 180 -5.79 -10.40 6.88
C LYS A 180 -7.32 -10.45 6.97
N GLY A 181 -8.02 -9.81 6.04
CA GLY A 181 -9.47 -9.73 5.96
C GLY A 181 -10.07 -8.67 6.86
N ASN A 182 -9.30 -7.79 7.50
CA ASN A 182 -9.81 -6.72 8.36
C ASN A 182 -10.00 -5.41 7.59
N CYS A 183 -10.88 -4.54 8.08
CA CYS A 183 -11.14 -3.26 7.46
C CYS A 183 -9.99 -2.28 7.73
N HIS A 184 -9.47 -1.68 6.67
CA HIS A 184 -8.62 -0.49 6.72
C HIS A 184 -9.50 0.72 6.40
N CYS A 185 -9.93 1.42 7.45
CA CYS A 185 -10.93 2.47 7.38
C CYS A 185 -10.41 3.76 6.75
N ASP A 186 -11.29 4.44 6.02
CA ASP A 186 -11.04 5.77 5.49
C ASP A 186 -10.84 6.80 6.62
N PRO A 187 -10.09 7.90 6.37
CA PRO A 187 -9.98 8.99 7.32
C PRO A 187 -11.35 9.50 7.79
N GLY A 188 -11.52 9.66 9.11
CA GLY A 188 -12.79 10.01 9.74
C GLY A 188 -13.54 8.83 10.37
N TRP A 189 -13.10 7.58 10.14
CA TRP A 189 -13.73 6.36 10.65
C TRP A 189 -12.74 5.48 11.43
N ALA A 190 -13.19 4.81 12.48
CA ALA A 190 -12.34 3.95 13.30
C ALA A 190 -12.51 2.45 12.96
N PRO A 191 -11.42 1.66 12.95
CA PRO A 191 -11.52 0.20 12.92
C PRO A 191 -12.18 -0.33 14.22
N PRO A 192 -12.77 -1.54 14.23
CA PRO A 192 -12.66 -2.59 13.20
C PRO A 192 -13.72 -2.57 12.08
N PHE A 193 -14.84 -1.86 12.25
CA PHE A 193 -15.96 -1.91 11.31
C PHE A 193 -16.23 -0.60 10.56
N CYS A 194 -15.50 0.48 10.86
CA CYS A 194 -15.65 1.79 10.23
C CYS A 194 -17.07 2.38 10.37
N ASP A 195 -17.74 2.09 11.49
CA ASP A 195 -19.08 2.56 11.87
C ASP A 195 -19.07 3.73 12.85
N VAL A 196 -17.93 3.99 13.50
CA VAL A 196 -17.75 5.09 14.45
C VAL A 196 -16.70 6.07 13.95
N SER A 197 -16.79 7.33 14.41
CA SER A 197 -15.82 8.34 14.05
C SER A 197 -14.43 8.02 14.61
N GLY A 198 -13.39 8.22 13.82
CA GLY A 198 -12.00 7.98 14.20
C GLY A 198 -11.02 8.54 13.17
N TYR A 199 -9.76 8.11 13.27
CA TYR A 199 -8.69 8.68 12.46
C TYR A 199 -8.35 7.87 11.20
N GLY A 200 -9.00 6.72 10.97
CA GLY A 200 -8.68 5.77 9.89
C GLY A 200 -7.74 4.66 10.36
N GLY A 201 -7.26 3.87 9.40
CA GLY A 201 -6.33 2.76 9.64
C GLY A 201 -7.02 1.42 9.90
N SER A 202 -6.27 0.42 10.35
CA SER A 202 -6.77 -0.95 10.59
C SER A 202 -6.45 -1.39 12.01
N ILE A 203 -7.11 -2.45 12.48
CA ILE A 203 -6.68 -3.14 13.70
C ILE A 203 -5.30 -3.76 13.57
N ASP A 204 -4.85 -4.07 12.34
CA ASP A 204 -3.55 -4.71 12.08
C ASP A 204 -2.42 -3.70 11.93
N SER A 205 -2.70 -2.55 11.32
CA SER A 205 -1.70 -1.53 10.98
C SER A 205 -1.80 -0.27 11.84
N GLY A 206 -2.62 -0.32 12.89
CA GLY A 206 -2.82 0.78 13.84
C GLY A 206 -3.75 1.89 13.33
N PRO A 207 -4.32 2.70 14.24
CA PRO A 207 -5.02 3.92 13.85
C PRO A 207 -4.02 4.99 13.43
N THR A 208 -4.43 5.90 12.54
CA THR A 208 -3.52 6.93 12.01
C THR A 208 -3.04 7.93 13.06
N HIS A 209 -3.80 8.06 14.16
CA HIS A 209 -3.47 8.91 15.28
C HIS A 209 -3.91 8.26 16.60
N ILE A 210 -3.13 8.48 17.65
CA ILE A 210 -3.45 8.10 19.02
C ILE A 210 -3.86 9.37 19.75
N ASP A 211 -5.12 9.47 20.16
CA ASP A 211 -5.60 10.64 20.89
C ASP A 211 -5.01 10.70 22.31
N THR A 212 -3.99 11.54 22.48
CA THR A 212 -3.42 11.88 23.79
C THR A 212 -4.10 13.10 24.43
N SER A 213 -5.03 13.77 23.73
CA SER A 213 -5.61 15.04 24.17
C SER A 213 -6.25 14.98 25.57
N LEU A 214 -6.88 13.86 25.93
CA LEU A 214 -7.42 13.65 27.29
C LEU A 214 -6.31 13.59 28.33
N ARG A 215 -5.25 12.82 28.07
CA ARG A 215 -4.08 12.72 28.95
C ARG A 215 -3.40 14.07 29.10
N ASP A 216 -3.14 14.73 27.99
CA ASP A 216 -2.43 16.01 27.96
C ASP A 216 -3.28 17.11 28.62
N GLY A 217 -4.60 17.09 28.40
CA GLY A 217 -5.56 17.96 29.09
C GLY A 217 -5.57 17.75 30.60
N LEU A 218 -5.57 16.49 31.06
CA LEU A 218 -5.47 16.16 32.49
C LEU A 218 -4.13 16.63 33.08
N LEU A 219 -3.03 16.41 32.38
CA LEU A 219 -1.71 16.87 32.84
C LEU A 219 -1.64 18.39 32.96
N ILE A 220 -2.14 19.13 31.98
CA ILE A 220 -2.20 20.60 32.03
C ILE A 220 -3.10 21.05 33.19
N PHE A 221 -4.25 20.42 33.38
CA PHE A 221 -5.16 20.76 34.47
C PHE A 221 -4.52 20.56 35.85
N PHE A 222 -3.90 19.39 36.09
CA PHE A 222 -3.31 19.07 37.40
C PHE A 222 -1.97 19.76 37.68
N LEU A 223 -1.14 20.01 36.65
CA LEU A 223 0.20 20.59 36.85
C LEU A 223 0.25 22.12 36.73
N LEU A 224 -0.69 22.74 36.00
CA LEU A 224 -0.71 24.19 35.80
C LEU A 224 -1.96 24.83 36.41
N VAL A 225 -3.16 24.39 36.00
CA VAL A 225 -4.41 25.08 36.36
C VAL A 225 -4.70 24.95 37.85
N LEU A 226 -4.64 23.73 38.39
CA LEU A 226 -4.97 23.46 39.80
C LEU A 226 -4.01 24.15 40.78
N PRO A 227 -2.67 24.11 40.60
CA PRO A 227 -1.74 24.83 41.48
C PRO A 227 -1.93 26.35 41.44
N ILE A 228 -2.19 26.93 40.26
CA ILE A 228 -2.46 28.37 40.13
C ILE A 228 -3.74 28.73 40.90
N LEU A 229 -4.81 27.96 40.76
CA LEU A 229 -6.05 28.18 41.52
C LEU A 229 -5.81 28.11 43.03
N ILE A 230 -5.05 27.13 43.50
CA ILE A 230 -4.69 27.01 44.92
C ILE A 230 -3.89 28.24 45.38
N LEU A 231 -2.90 28.69 44.63
CA LEU A 231 -2.12 29.89 44.94
C LEU A 231 -2.98 31.15 45.00
N LEU A 232 -3.93 31.31 44.07
CA LEU A 232 -4.87 32.43 44.06
C LEU A 232 -5.78 32.41 45.29
N VAL A 233 -6.30 31.24 45.68
CA VAL A 233 -7.10 31.08 46.91
C VAL A 233 -6.27 31.42 48.15
N ILE A 234 -5.04 30.92 48.23
CA ILE A 234 -4.12 31.25 49.35
C ILE A 234 -3.85 32.76 49.40
N ALA A 235 -3.55 33.39 48.27
CA ALA A 235 -3.32 34.83 48.17
C ALA A 235 -4.57 35.63 48.59
N PHE A 236 -5.76 35.17 48.22
CA PHE A 236 -7.02 35.78 48.63
C PHE A 236 -7.27 35.66 50.13
N VAL A 237 -7.09 34.46 50.71
CA VAL A 237 -7.26 34.23 52.16
C VAL A 237 -6.24 35.05 52.95
N LYS A 238 -4.98 35.07 52.51
CA LYS A 238 -3.88 35.81 53.15
C LYS A 238 -3.81 37.28 52.74
N ARG A 239 -4.77 37.81 51.98
CA ARG A 239 -4.75 39.20 51.45
C ARG A 239 -4.52 40.27 52.52
N LYS A 240 -5.09 40.10 53.73
CA LYS A 240 -4.91 41.05 54.85
C LYS A 240 -3.48 40.99 55.42
N GLU A 241 -2.92 39.79 55.53
CA GLU A 241 -1.55 39.54 55.99
C GLU A 241 -0.52 40.07 54.98
N ILE A 242 -0.75 39.79 53.69
CA ILE A 242 0.08 40.25 52.56
C ILE A 242 0.07 41.78 52.48
N LYS A 243 -1.11 42.41 52.54
CA LYS A 243 -1.22 43.88 52.61
C LYS A 243 -0.47 44.44 53.83
N ARG A 244 -0.62 43.83 55.02
CA ARG A 244 0.11 44.26 56.22
C ARG A 244 1.63 44.19 56.06
N ARG A 245 2.17 43.15 55.41
CA ARG A 245 3.62 43.02 55.12
C ARG A 245 4.09 44.05 54.10
N LEU A 246 3.39 44.21 52.99
CA LEU A 246 3.72 45.22 51.96
C LEU A 246 3.68 46.65 52.51
N PHE A 247 2.71 46.98 53.38
CA PHE A 247 2.66 48.28 54.07
C PHE A 247 3.78 48.48 55.11
N ARG A 248 4.35 47.40 55.67
CA ARG A 248 5.51 47.47 56.58
C ARG A 248 6.81 47.67 55.80
N GLU A 249 6.98 47.01 54.66
CA GLU A 249 8.14 47.20 53.77
C GLU A 249 8.17 48.59 53.15
N ARG A 250 7.04 49.09 52.63
CA ARG A 250 6.96 50.46 52.06
C ARG A 250 7.26 51.54 53.10
N ARG A 251 6.88 51.34 54.36
CA ARG A 251 7.25 52.22 55.49
C ARG A 251 8.72 52.15 55.90
N ARG A 252 9.39 51.01 55.68
CA ARG A 252 10.83 50.89 55.91
C ARG A 252 11.63 51.61 54.82
N HIS A 253 11.18 51.52 53.56
CA HIS A 253 11.82 52.19 52.43
C HIS A 253 11.74 53.73 52.53
N HIS A 254 10.59 54.29 52.92
CA HIS A 254 10.44 55.73 53.17
C HIS A 254 11.21 56.28 54.38
N ARG A 255 11.79 55.43 55.23
CA ARG A 255 12.66 55.84 56.35
C ARG A 255 14.15 55.75 56.02
N ALA A 256 14.51 55.22 54.86
CA ALA A 256 15.88 55.02 54.41
C ALA A 256 16.32 56.00 53.30
N GLU A 257 15.40 56.84 52.82
CA GLU A 257 15.65 58.12 52.11
C GLU A 257 15.57 59.27 53.10
#